data_AF-A0A7X5RJK0-F1
#
_entry.id   AF-A0A7X5RJK0-F1
#
_cell.length_a   1.000
_cell.length_b   1.000
_cell.length_c   1.000
_cell.angle_alpha   90.00
_cell.angle_beta   90.00
_cell.angle_gamma   90.00
#
_symmetry.space_group_name_H-M   'P 1'
#
loop_
_entity.id
_entity.type
_entity.pdbx_description
1 polymer ?
#
loop_
_entity_poly.entity_id
_entity_poly.type
_entity_poly.pdbx_seq_one_letter_code
_entity_poly.pdbx_strand_id
1 'polypeptide(L)'
;MKAVILVAGLGSRLRPYTNALPKALVPLHGTPLLDYQLSSLRGCGINNISLVTGYLPNAFDSYKLPCFCNEQYANSNMVYSLMQARVLFDGKEDLLICYGDIAYNQDILNSILATQGSLVVSADLDWLSLWQLRMENPYSDAESFVMEKGSHRIVSLGQSIQSEEDAQAQYIGLIKVSAAFQSKWIEAFDRMPTTESHKLYMTDFIQSLIDDGHNATASLHHGGWLEVDSVEDKACYESSDKIKALLESIKSSH
;
A
#
# COMPACT_ATOMS: atom_id res chain seq x y z
N MET A 1 9.99 10.77 10.59
CA MET A 1 9.05 9.70 10.22
C MET A 1 9.83 8.62 9.49
N LYS A 2 9.47 7.35 9.69
CA LYS A 2 10.02 6.19 8.95
C LYS A 2 9.03 5.75 7.88
N ALA A 3 9.52 5.08 6.84
CA ALA A 3 8.70 4.36 5.89
C ALA A 3 9.13 2.90 5.77
N VAL A 4 8.16 2.00 5.59
CA VAL A 4 8.38 0.60 5.26
C VAL A 4 7.60 0.23 4.01
N ILE A 5 8.29 -0.33 3.02
CA ILE A 5 7.68 -0.76 1.75
C ILE A 5 7.55 -2.28 1.74
N LEU A 6 6.33 -2.78 1.54
CA LEU A 6 6.02 -4.21 1.50
C LEU A 6 6.28 -4.77 0.09
N VAL A 7 7.36 -5.52 -0.06
CA VAL A 7 7.81 -6.10 -1.34
C VAL A 7 7.97 -7.63 -1.27
N ALA A 8 7.31 -8.28 -0.31
CA ALA A 8 7.48 -9.71 -0.04
C ALA A 8 6.74 -10.64 -1.00
N GLY A 9 5.71 -10.14 -1.69
CA GLY A 9 4.78 -10.93 -2.48
C GLY A 9 5.40 -11.56 -3.73
N LEU A 10 4.87 -12.72 -4.12
CA LEU A 10 5.29 -13.46 -5.32
C LEU A 10 4.93 -12.74 -6.63
N GLY A 11 3.83 -11.98 -6.66
CA GLY A 11 3.33 -11.32 -7.86
C GLY A 11 2.97 -12.29 -8.99
N SER A 12 2.30 -13.40 -8.67
CA SER A 12 1.99 -14.48 -9.62
C SER A 12 1.14 -14.04 -10.82
N ARG A 13 0.26 -13.05 -10.64
CA ARG A 13 -0.57 -12.43 -11.69
C ARG A 13 0.26 -11.69 -12.76
N LEU A 14 1.52 -11.36 -12.44
CA LEU A 14 2.44 -10.64 -13.33
C LEU A 14 3.47 -11.57 -14.00
N ARG A 15 3.28 -12.89 -13.92
CA ARG A 15 4.13 -13.86 -14.65
C ARG A 15 3.94 -13.69 -16.16
N PRO A 16 5.01 -13.82 -16.99
CA PRO A 16 6.32 -14.35 -16.63
C PRO A 16 7.32 -13.33 -16.06
N TYR A 17 6.98 -12.03 -15.97
CA TYR A 17 7.91 -11.01 -15.48
C TYR A 17 8.43 -11.32 -14.08
N THR A 18 7.58 -11.90 -13.23
CA THR A 18 7.90 -12.23 -11.85
C THR A 18 8.52 -13.62 -11.64
N ASN A 19 8.93 -14.33 -12.71
CA ASN A 19 9.60 -15.63 -12.54
C ASN A 19 11.05 -15.51 -12.01
N ALA A 20 11.71 -14.39 -12.32
CA ALA A 20 13.11 -14.13 -11.96
C ALA A 20 13.32 -12.75 -11.31
N LEU A 21 12.23 -12.05 -11.00
CA LEU A 21 12.25 -10.68 -10.50
C LEU A 21 11.08 -10.46 -9.53
N PRO A 22 11.28 -9.84 -8.35
CA PRO A 22 10.16 -9.41 -7.52
C PRO A 22 9.24 -8.44 -8.26
N LYS A 23 7.93 -8.46 -7.95
CA LYS A 23 6.92 -7.54 -8.52
C LYS A 23 7.37 -6.08 -8.47
N ALA A 24 7.89 -5.65 -7.32
CA ALA A 24 8.37 -4.29 -7.09
C ALA A 24 9.54 -3.86 -8.00
N LEU A 25 10.25 -4.81 -8.62
CA LEU A 25 11.35 -4.49 -9.55
C LEU A 25 10.94 -4.61 -11.03
N VAL A 26 9.71 -5.04 -11.33
CA VAL A 26 9.22 -5.09 -12.71
C VAL A 26 9.19 -3.66 -13.29
N PRO A 27 9.79 -3.42 -14.45
CA PRO A 27 9.86 -2.07 -15.01
C PRO A 27 8.53 -1.66 -15.64
N LEU A 28 8.10 -0.44 -15.34
CA LEU A 28 7.01 0.27 -15.99
C LEU A 28 7.57 1.54 -16.67
N HIS A 29 7.41 1.66 -17.98
CA HIS A 29 8.06 2.70 -18.80
C HIS A 29 9.58 2.74 -18.55
N GLY A 30 10.19 1.55 -18.48
CA GLY A 30 11.64 1.37 -18.30
C GLY A 30 12.17 1.64 -16.88
N THR A 31 11.31 1.88 -15.88
CA THR A 31 11.73 2.15 -14.50
C THR A 31 11.07 1.17 -13.53
N PRO A 32 11.83 0.53 -12.62
CA PRO A 32 11.28 -0.34 -11.56
C PRO A 32 10.18 0.35 -10.74
N LEU A 33 9.13 -0.38 -10.35
CA LEU A 33 8.07 0.17 -9.48
C LEU A 33 8.63 0.74 -8.16
N LEU A 34 9.61 0.06 -7.57
CA LEU A 34 10.29 0.50 -6.36
C LEU A 34 10.97 1.86 -6.56
N ASP A 35 11.53 2.15 -7.74
CA ASP A 35 12.23 3.41 -8.00
C ASP A 35 11.25 4.59 -8.03
N TYR A 36 10.03 4.39 -8.55
CA TYR A 36 8.97 5.39 -8.46
C TYR A 36 8.62 5.71 -7.00
N GLN A 37 8.44 4.67 -6.17
CA GLN A 37 8.13 4.87 -4.74
C GLN A 37 9.26 5.57 -3.98
N LEU A 38 10.50 5.14 -4.20
CA LEU A 38 11.66 5.78 -3.58
C LEU A 38 11.79 7.25 -3.99
N SER A 39 11.49 7.57 -5.26
CA SER A 39 11.49 8.95 -5.76
C SER A 39 10.42 9.79 -5.06
N SER A 40 9.19 9.28 -4.95
CA SER A 40 8.10 9.97 -4.23
C SER A 40 8.42 10.18 -2.76
N LEU A 41 8.84 9.12 -2.05
CA LEU A 41 9.17 9.19 -0.62
C LEU A 41 10.29 10.20 -0.35
N ARG A 42 11.39 10.13 -1.11
CA ARG A 42 12.54 11.03 -0.94
C ARG A 42 12.20 12.48 -1.29
N GLY A 43 11.40 12.70 -2.33
CA GLY A 43 10.94 14.03 -2.70
C GLY A 43 10.05 14.69 -1.62
N CYS A 44 9.32 13.89 -0.84
CA CYS A 44 8.63 14.35 0.37
C CYS A 44 9.53 14.40 1.63
N GLY A 45 10.85 14.23 1.48
CA GLY A 45 11.82 14.28 2.60
C GLY A 45 11.91 13.02 3.46
N ILE A 46 11.26 11.93 3.07
CA ILE A 46 11.29 10.65 3.80
C ILE A 46 12.52 9.86 3.35
N ASN A 47 13.55 9.83 4.19
CA ASN A 47 14.82 9.17 3.89
C ASN A 47 15.05 7.88 4.71
N ASN A 48 14.38 7.74 5.85
CA ASN A 48 14.44 6.53 6.67
C ASN A 48 13.47 5.47 6.11
N ILE A 49 13.92 4.76 5.08
CA ILE A 49 13.12 3.79 4.32
C ILE A 49 13.68 2.39 4.56
N SER A 50 12.80 1.44 4.89
CA SER A 50 13.10 0.01 4.98
C SER A 50 12.21 -0.81 4.05
N LEU A 51 12.64 -2.02 3.72
CA LEU A 51 11.88 -2.96 2.90
C LEU A 51 11.47 -4.17 3.73
N VAL A 52 10.26 -4.67 3.50
CA VAL A 52 9.86 -6.02 3.92
C VAL A 52 9.93 -6.92 2.70
N THR A 53 10.93 -7.79 2.67
CA THR A 53 11.22 -8.69 1.54
C THR A 53 10.65 -10.09 1.79
N GLY A 54 10.66 -10.93 0.77
CA GLY A 54 10.14 -12.29 0.85
C GLY A 54 10.63 -13.08 -0.36
N TYR A 55 9.82 -13.11 -1.43
CA TYR A 55 10.23 -13.68 -2.70
C TYR A 55 11.48 -12.97 -3.28
N LEU A 56 12.52 -13.75 -3.59
CA LEU A 56 13.81 -13.28 -4.15
C LEU A 56 14.42 -12.08 -3.39
N PRO A 57 14.73 -12.21 -2.09
CA PRO A 57 15.08 -11.07 -1.23
C PRO A 57 16.39 -10.39 -1.63
N ASN A 58 17.35 -11.15 -2.17
CA ASN A 58 18.66 -10.62 -2.59
C ASN A 58 18.57 -9.69 -3.81
N ALA A 59 17.43 -9.66 -4.52
CA ALA A 59 17.24 -8.75 -5.66
C ALA A 59 17.27 -7.26 -5.25
N PHE A 60 17.09 -6.97 -3.95
CA PHE A 60 17.09 -5.61 -3.41
C PHE A 60 18.46 -5.16 -2.85
N ASP A 61 19.50 -6.01 -2.87
CA ASP A 61 20.80 -5.73 -2.25
C ASP A 61 21.52 -4.48 -2.80
N SER A 62 21.23 -4.10 -4.05
CA SER A 62 21.78 -2.91 -4.69
C SER A 62 21.24 -1.61 -4.10
N TYR A 63 20.04 -1.63 -3.51
CA TYR A 63 19.37 -0.44 -2.95
C TYR A 63 19.97 0.01 -1.62
N LYS A 64 20.73 -0.87 -0.93
CA LYS A 64 21.36 -0.58 0.37
C LYS A 64 20.38 -0.05 1.43
N LEU A 65 19.13 -0.53 1.38
CA LEU A 65 18.11 -0.25 2.39
C LEU A 65 18.08 -1.38 3.42
N PRO A 66 17.71 -1.12 4.68
CA PRO A 66 17.41 -2.16 5.65
C PRO A 66 16.28 -3.06 5.13
N CYS A 67 16.49 -4.38 5.19
CA CYS A 67 15.51 -5.37 4.75
C CYS A 67 15.10 -6.29 5.90
N PHE A 68 13.80 -6.52 6.03
CA PHE A 68 13.20 -7.49 6.96
C PHE A 68 12.58 -8.61 6.13
N CYS A 69 13.18 -9.80 6.15
CA CYS A 69 12.76 -10.89 5.29
C CYS A 69 11.66 -11.74 5.93
N ASN A 70 10.55 -11.92 5.22
CA ASN A 70 9.54 -12.92 5.52
C ASN A 70 9.86 -14.23 4.80
N GLU A 71 10.47 -15.18 5.51
CA GLU A 71 10.74 -16.52 4.97
C GLU A 71 9.46 -17.33 4.69
N GLN A 72 8.35 -16.97 5.35
CA GLN A 72 7.04 -17.61 5.18
C GLN A 72 6.16 -16.90 4.14
N TYR A 73 6.73 -16.06 3.26
CA TYR A 73 5.98 -15.26 2.28
C TYR A 73 5.00 -16.08 1.41
N ALA A 74 5.33 -17.35 1.13
CA ALA A 74 4.49 -18.23 0.30
C ALA A 74 3.23 -18.73 1.03
N ASN A 75 3.25 -18.74 2.37
CA ASN A 75 2.20 -19.29 3.23
C ASN A 75 1.61 -18.23 4.17
N SER A 76 1.91 -16.96 3.94
CA SER A 76 1.45 -15.85 4.75
C SER A 76 1.04 -14.66 3.88
N ASN A 77 0.45 -13.65 4.50
CA ASN A 77 -0.08 -12.47 3.84
C ASN A 77 0.62 -11.19 4.33
N MET A 78 0.18 -10.04 3.85
CA MET A 78 0.84 -8.75 4.00
C MET A 78 1.01 -8.29 5.45
N VAL A 79 0.05 -8.53 6.34
CA VAL A 79 0.16 -8.08 7.74
C VAL A 79 1.24 -8.89 8.46
N TYR A 80 1.28 -10.21 8.24
CA TYR A 80 2.35 -11.06 8.78
C TYR A 80 3.73 -10.65 8.24
N SER A 81 3.81 -10.31 6.95
CA SER A 81 5.03 -9.79 6.33
C SER A 81 5.47 -8.50 7.01
N LEU A 82 4.56 -7.53 7.19
CA LEU A 82 4.84 -6.27 7.88
C LEU A 82 5.38 -6.50 9.30
N MET A 83 4.87 -7.51 10.02
CA MET A 83 5.33 -7.84 11.37
C MET A 83 6.74 -8.43 11.44
N GLN A 84 7.36 -8.81 10.31
CA GLN A 84 8.80 -9.09 10.29
C GLN A 84 9.63 -7.82 10.56
N ALA A 85 9.06 -6.66 10.25
CA ALA A 85 9.62 -5.35 10.58
C ALA A 85 9.07 -4.78 11.89
N ARG A 86 8.57 -5.60 12.83
CA ARG A 86 7.99 -5.14 14.10
C ARG A 86 8.90 -4.20 14.91
N VAL A 87 10.22 -4.31 14.75
CA VAL A 87 11.19 -3.41 15.40
C VAL A 87 11.04 -1.94 14.97
N LEU A 88 10.42 -1.67 13.81
CA LEU A 88 10.14 -0.32 13.36
C LEU A 88 9.04 0.37 14.19
N PHE A 89 8.16 -0.41 14.84
CA PHE A 89 7.08 0.03 15.72
C PHE A 89 7.60 0.35 17.13
N ASP A 90 8.58 1.25 17.23
CA ASP A 90 9.25 1.60 18.49
C ASP A 90 8.60 2.77 19.25
N GLY A 91 7.53 3.35 18.71
CA GLY A 91 6.78 4.45 19.32
C GLY A 91 7.54 5.78 19.40
N LYS A 92 8.65 5.94 18.69
CA LYS A 92 9.46 7.18 18.73
C LYS A 92 9.06 8.21 17.69
N GLU A 93 8.64 7.74 16.52
CA GLU A 93 8.20 8.57 15.40
C GLU A 93 7.16 7.81 14.59
N ASP A 94 6.34 8.54 13.83
CA ASP A 94 5.33 7.95 12.96
C ASP A 94 5.95 6.99 11.93
N LEU A 95 5.16 6.00 11.53
CA LEU A 95 5.51 4.99 10.54
C LEU A 95 4.55 5.06 9.36
N LEU A 96 5.08 5.26 8.16
CA LEU A 96 4.38 5.12 6.91
C LEU A 96 4.57 3.69 6.37
N ILE A 97 3.48 3.01 6.03
CA ILE A 97 3.47 1.68 5.44
C ILE A 97 3.01 1.84 3.99
N CYS A 98 3.77 1.27 3.06
CA CYS A 98 3.56 1.39 1.62
C CYS A 98 3.53 0.02 0.94
N TYR A 99 2.68 -0.16 -0.05
CA TYR A 99 2.66 -1.38 -0.86
C TYR A 99 3.62 -1.26 -2.05
N GLY A 100 4.41 -2.31 -2.28
CA GLY A 100 5.51 -2.37 -3.24
C GLY A 100 5.13 -2.32 -4.73
N ASP A 101 3.85 -2.45 -5.04
CA ASP A 101 3.28 -2.55 -6.39
C ASP A 101 2.55 -1.29 -6.86
N ILE A 102 2.64 -0.23 -6.07
CA ILE A 102 1.92 1.02 -6.32
C ILE A 102 2.91 2.12 -6.71
N ALA A 103 2.59 2.86 -7.76
CA ALA A 103 3.27 4.09 -8.12
C ALA A 103 2.31 5.26 -7.85
N TYR A 104 2.75 6.25 -7.07
CA TYR A 104 1.93 7.39 -6.66
C TYR A 104 2.77 8.66 -6.68
N ASN A 105 2.14 9.80 -6.97
CA ASN A 105 2.80 11.10 -6.95
C ASN A 105 2.99 11.65 -5.52
N GLN A 106 3.70 12.77 -5.42
CA GLN A 106 3.98 13.41 -4.12
C GLN A 106 2.75 14.06 -3.49
N ASP A 107 1.73 14.42 -4.27
CA ASP A 107 0.50 15.03 -3.72
C ASP A 107 -0.23 14.07 -2.79
N ILE A 108 -0.27 12.78 -3.16
CA ILE A 108 -0.84 11.71 -2.32
C ILE A 108 -0.04 11.57 -1.02
N LEU A 109 1.29 11.55 -1.10
CA LEU A 109 2.14 11.50 0.09
C LEU A 109 1.95 12.75 0.97
N ASN A 110 1.91 13.94 0.38
CA ASN A 110 1.69 15.17 1.12
C ASN A 110 0.31 15.17 1.81
N SER A 111 -0.73 14.61 1.17
CA SER A 111 -2.06 14.46 1.76
C SER A 111 -2.02 13.57 3.02
N ILE A 112 -1.41 12.37 2.95
CA ILE A 112 -1.35 11.46 4.11
C ILE A 112 -0.45 12.01 5.23
N LEU A 113 0.63 12.72 4.88
CA LEU A 113 1.51 13.37 5.85
C LEU A 113 0.78 14.49 6.60
N ALA A 114 0.01 15.33 5.89
CA ALA A 114 -0.75 16.43 6.48
C ALA A 114 -1.96 15.96 7.32
N THR A 115 -2.57 14.83 6.95
CA THR A 115 -3.76 14.30 7.63
C THR A 115 -3.47 13.92 9.09
N GLN A 116 -4.23 14.46 10.03
CA GLN A 116 -4.09 14.16 11.46
C GLN A 116 -4.87 12.89 11.84
N GLY A 117 -4.28 12.03 12.65
CA GLY A 117 -4.94 10.81 13.13
C GLY A 117 -3.96 9.78 13.69
N SER A 118 -4.45 8.93 14.58
CA SER A 118 -3.64 7.84 15.18
C SER A 118 -3.33 6.74 14.15
N LEU A 119 -4.31 6.44 13.32
CA LEU A 119 -4.27 5.56 12.16
C LEU A 119 -4.88 6.32 10.99
N VAL A 120 -4.09 6.56 9.94
CA VAL A 120 -4.52 7.26 8.74
C VAL A 120 -4.40 6.32 7.54
N VAL A 121 -5.44 6.24 6.72
CA VAL A 121 -5.52 5.35 5.55
C VAL A 121 -5.76 6.21 4.31
N SER A 122 -4.94 6.07 3.27
CA SER A 122 -5.13 6.81 2.02
C SER A 122 -6.24 6.19 1.19
N ALA A 123 -7.10 7.04 0.61
CA ALA A 123 -8.16 6.58 -0.27
C ALA A 123 -8.43 7.53 -1.45
N ASP A 124 -8.71 6.93 -2.61
CA ASP A 124 -9.01 7.63 -3.85
C ASP A 124 -10.52 7.78 -4.04
N LEU A 125 -10.96 9.02 -4.25
CA LEU A 125 -12.34 9.36 -4.56
C LEU A 125 -12.70 9.11 -6.03
N ASP A 126 -11.71 9.10 -6.94
CA ASP A 126 -11.90 8.91 -8.38
C ASP A 126 -11.55 7.47 -8.83
N TRP A 127 -11.56 6.54 -7.88
CA TRP A 127 -11.07 5.17 -8.03
C TRP A 127 -11.68 4.41 -9.21
N LEU A 128 -12.97 4.62 -9.49
CA LEU A 128 -13.70 3.86 -10.50
C LEU A 128 -13.05 3.98 -11.88
N SER A 129 -12.48 5.15 -12.19
CA SER A 129 -11.80 5.39 -13.47
C SER A 129 -10.55 4.51 -13.65
N LEU A 130 -9.82 4.23 -12.58
CA LEU A 130 -8.65 3.35 -12.60
C LEU A 130 -9.08 1.88 -12.72
N TRP A 131 -10.13 1.46 -12.02
CA TRP A 131 -10.63 0.08 -12.14
C TRP A 131 -11.19 -0.21 -13.53
N GLN A 132 -11.98 0.71 -14.11
CA GLN A 132 -12.51 0.58 -15.47
C GLN A 132 -11.41 0.49 -16.54
N LEU A 133 -10.23 1.04 -16.28
CA LEU A 133 -9.08 0.92 -17.16
C LEU A 133 -8.44 -0.49 -17.10
N ARG A 134 -8.54 -1.16 -15.96
CA ARG A 134 -7.88 -2.43 -15.66
C ARG A 134 -8.74 -3.66 -15.95
N MET A 135 -10.06 -3.53 -15.79
CA MET A 135 -10.99 -4.66 -15.85
C MET A 135 -12.39 -4.27 -16.31
N GLU A 136 -13.11 -5.23 -16.90
CA GLU A 136 -14.49 -5.04 -17.36
C GLU A 136 -15.48 -4.85 -16.21
N ASN A 137 -15.28 -5.56 -15.09
CA ASN A 137 -16.14 -5.48 -13.91
C ASN A 137 -15.36 -4.99 -12.68
N PRO A 138 -15.32 -3.66 -12.42
CA PRO A 138 -14.66 -3.06 -11.25
C PRO A 138 -15.02 -3.70 -9.91
N TYR A 139 -16.28 -4.11 -9.72
CA TYR A 139 -16.80 -4.61 -8.44
C TYR A 139 -16.31 -6.01 -8.08
N SER A 140 -15.63 -6.71 -9.00
CA SER A 140 -15.05 -8.03 -8.73
C SER A 140 -13.78 -7.99 -7.88
N ASP A 141 -13.18 -6.80 -7.76
CA ASP A 141 -11.90 -6.58 -7.07
C ASP A 141 -11.98 -5.42 -6.06
N ALA A 142 -12.75 -4.38 -6.36
CA ALA A 142 -12.96 -3.25 -5.47
C ALA A 142 -13.60 -3.67 -4.12
N GLU A 143 -13.19 -3.00 -3.05
CA GLU A 143 -13.66 -3.26 -1.68
C GLU A 143 -14.40 -2.05 -1.08
N SER A 144 -15.19 -2.25 -0.04
CA SER A 144 -15.89 -1.15 0.61
C SER A 144 -14.90 -0.17 1.25
N PHE A 145 -15.27 1.11 1.24
CA PHE A 145 -14.63 2.15 2.02
C PHE A 145 -15.73 3.12 2.47
N VAL A 146 -16.13 3.03 3.73
CA VAL A 146 -17.27 3.75 4.28
C VAL A 146 -16.79 4.65 5.40
N MET A 147 -17.08 5.94 5.27
CA MET A 147 -16.84 6.95 6.30
C MET A 147 -18.14 7.37 6.97
N GLU A 148 -18.02 7.81 8.22
CA GLU A 148 -19.10 8.47 8.95
C GLU A 148 -19.46 9.79 8.28
N LYS A 149 -20.77 10.01 8.07
CA LYS A 149 -21.31 11.15 7.34
C LYS A 149 -20.79 12.49 7.88
N GLY A 150 -20.18 13.29 7.00
CA GLY A 150 -19.66 14.61 7.35
C GLY A 150 -18.32 14.58 8.09
N SER A 151 -17.64 13.44 8.12
CA SER A 151 -16.32 13.26 8.72
C SER A 151 -15.42 12.45 7.80
N HIS A 152 -14.11 12.41 8.10
CA HIS A 152 -13.17 11.48 7.47
C HIS A 152 -12.94 10.24 8.33
N ARG A 153 -13.80 9.97 9.33
CA ARG A 153 -13.66 8.78 10.17
C ARG A 153 -14.16 7.56 9.41
N ILE A 154 -13.31 6.56 9.25
CA ILE A 154 -13.64 5.30 8.59
C ILE A 154 -14.44 4.44 9.58
N VAL A 155 -15.54 3.85 9.11
CA VAL A 155 -16.43 2.97 9.89
C VAL A 155 -16.53 1.57 9.33
N SER A 156 -16.29 1.38 8.03
CA SER A 156 -16.23 0.05 7.41
C SER A 156 -15.27 0.06 6.23
N LEU A 157 -14.50 -1.01 6.07
CA LEU A 157 -13.51 -1.18 5.02
C LEU A 157 -13.33 -2.67 4.68
N GLY A 158 -13.04 -2.98 3.41
CA GLY A 158 -12.60 -4.32 3.00
C GLY A 158 -13.71 -5.31 2.64
N GLN A 159 -14.98 -4.90 2.60
CA GLN A 159 -16.07 -5.81 2.22
C GLN A 159 -16.26 -5.83 0.71
N SER A 160 -16.63 -6.98 0.13
CA SER A 160 -16.96 -7.04 -1.30
C SER A 160 -18.15 -6.12 -1.63
N ILE A 161 -18.08 -5.43 -2.76
CA ILE A 161 -19.12 -4.50 -3.21
C ILE A 161 -19.90 -5.07 -4.40
N GLN A 162 -21.10 -4.55 -4.67
CA GLN A 162 -21.91 -4.92 -5.83
C GLN A 162 -22.21 -3.72 -6.73
N SER A 163 -22.00 -2.51 -6.22
CA SER A 163 -22.25 -1.25 -6.91
C SER A 163 -21.29 -0.16 -6.42
N GLU A 164 -21.23 0.94 -7.16
CA GLU A 164 -20.46 2.13 -6.78
C GLU A 164 -20.95 2.74 -5.45
N GLU A 165 -22.25 2.62 -5.13
CA GLU A 165 -22.83 3.18 -3.90
C GLU A 165 -22.29 2.53 -2.61
N ASP A 166 -21.70 1.33 -2.73
CA ASP A 166 -21.14 0.57 -1.60
C ASP A 166 -19.73 1.07 -1.20
N ALA A 167 -19.10 1.92 -2.00
CA ALA A 167 -17.74 2.42 -1.77
C ALA A 167 -17.64 3.93 -2.02
N GLN A 168 -17.41 4.71 -0.96
CA GLN A 168 -17.20 6.16 -1.08
C GLN A 168 -15.81 6.53 -1.62
N ALA A 169 -14.86 5.60 -1.55
CA ALA A 169 -13.49 5.71 -2.02
C ALA A 169 -12.89 4.30 -2.20
N GLN A 170 -11.64 4.18 -2.66
CA GLN A 170 -10.86 2.93 -2.58
C GLN A 170 -9.59 3.13 -1.78
N TYR A 171 -9.25 2.15 -0.94
CA TYR A 171 -7.96 2.08 -0.26
C TYR A 171 -6.83 1.83 -1.27
N ILE A 172 -5.73 2.58 -1.16
CA ILE A 172 -4.65 2.57 -2.16
C ILE A 172 -3.29 2.07 -1.64
N GLY A 173 -3.25 1.29 -0.56
CA GLY A 173 -1.98 0.70 -0.08
C GLY A 173 -1.04 1.64 0.69
N LEU A 174 -1.52 2.80 1.16
CA LEU A 174 -0.76 3.74 2.00
C LEU A 174 -1.43 3.95 3.36
N ILE A 175 -0.65 3.75 4.43
CA ILE A 175 -1.12 3.87 5.81
C ILE A 175 -0.09 4.63 6.64
N LYS A 176 -0.52 5.61 7.43
CA LYS A 176 0.32 6.25 8.45
C LYS A 176 -0.16 5.84 9.85
N VAL A 177 0.76 5.29 10.63
CA VAL A 177 0.55 4.89 12.02
C VAL A 177 1.34 5.84 12.91
N SER A 178 0.63 6.62 13.72
CA SER A 178 1.28 7.56 14.65
C SER A 178 2.15 6.84 15.68
N ALA A 179 3.21 7.50 16.14
CA ALA A 179 4.08 6.98 17.21
C ALA A 179 3.28 6.46 18.42
N ALA A 180 2.26 7.21 18.86
CA ALA A 180 1.44 6.86 20.02
C ALA A 180 0.52 5.65 19.82
N PHE A 181 0.21 5.30 18.56
CA PHE A 181 -0.71 4.20 18.24
C PHE A 181 0.01 2.88 17.92
N GLN A 182 1.32 2.91 17.69
CA GLN A 182 2.11 1.74 17.30
C GLN A 182 2.02 0.58 18.31
N SER A 183 1.98 0.86 19.62
CA SER A 183 1.84 -0.23 20.60
C SER A 183 0.48 -0.93 20.50
N LYS A 184 -0.60 -0.18 20.19
CA LYS A 184 -1.95 -0.74 19.99
C LYS A 184 -2.04 -1.58 18.71
N TRP A 185 -1.36 -1.16 17.67
CA TRP A 185 -1.18 -1.97 16.46
C TRP A 185 -0.54 -3.33 16.79
N ILE A 186 0.58 -3.32 17.52
CA ILE A 186 1.30 -4.55 17.90
C ILE A 186 0.45 -5.42 18.84
N GLU A 187 -0.16 -4.82 19.87
CA GLU A 187 -1.06 -5.53 20.81
C GLU A 187 -2.25 -6.18 20.09
N ALA A 188 -2.81 -5.54 19.06
CA ALA A 188 -3.89 -6.12 18.26
C ALA A 188 -3.41 -7.34 17.46
N PHE A 189 -2.25 -7.25 16.80
CA PHE A 189 -1.68 -8.38 16.07
C PHE A 189 -1.31 -9.55 17.00
N ASP A 190 -0.65 -9.28 18.13
CA ASP A 190 -0.17 -10.30 19.06
C ASP A 190 -1.33 -11.04 19.78
N ARG A 191 -2.55 -10.47 19.80
CA ARG A 191 -3.76 -11.13 20.33
C ARG A 191 -4.36 -12.16 19.35
N MET A 192 -4.03 -12.08 18.07
CA MET A 192 -4.61 -12.97 17.07
C MET A 192 -3.98 -14.36 17.11
N PRO A 193 -4.77 -15.43 16.96
CA PRO A 193 -4.23 -16.78 16.76
C PRO A 193 -3.23 -16.82 15.60
N THR A 194 -2.17 -17.62 15.74
CA THR A 194 -1.15 -17.77 14.68
C THR A 194 -1.75 -18.17 13.34
N THR A 195 -2.79 -19.02 13.34
CA THR A 195 -3.48 -19.49 12.13
C THR A 195 -4.21 -18.38 11.37
N GLU A 196 -4.65 -17.33 12.06
CA GLU A 196 -5.38 -16.20 11.50
C GLU A 196 -4.41 -15.09 11.07
N SER A 197 -3.50 -14.72 11.96
CA SER A 197 -2.49 -13.67 11.70
C SER A 197 -1.63 -13.93 10.47
N HIS A 198 -1.37 -15.20 10.12
CA HIS A 198 -0.64 -15.54 8.89
C HIS A 198 -1.41 -15.18 7.62
N LYS A 199 -2.74 -15.20 7.62
CA LYS A 199 -3.56 -15.06 6.39
C LYS A 199 -4.14 -13.66 6.19
N LEU A 200 -3.91 -12.78 7.15
CA LEU A 200 -4.64 -11.53 7.29
C LEU A 200 -4.34 -10.52 6.17
N TYR A 201 -5.39 -10.05 5.52
CA TYR A 201 -5.31 -8.86 4.65
C TYR A 201 -5.25 -7.60 5.53
N MET A 202 -4.66 -6.53 5.00
CA MET A 202 -4.55 -5.29 5.75
C MET A 202 -5.92 -4.66 6.01
N THR A 203 -6.86 -4.81 5.08
CA THR A 203 -8.21 -4.29 5.18
C THR A 203 -8.95 -4.95 6.36
N ASP A 204 -8.88 -6.28 6.46
CA ASP A 204 -9.37 -7.03 7.63
C ASP A 204 -8.72 -6.57 8.94
N PHE A 205 -7.40 -6.34 8.94
CA PHE A 205 -6.70 -5.92 10.15
C PHE A 205 -7.12 -4.52 10.60
N ILE A 206 -7.21 -3.56 9.67
CA ILE A 206 -7.70 -2.22 9.95
C ILE A 206 -9.14 -2.27 10.44
N GLN A 207 -10.00 -3.07 9.80
CA GLN A 207 -11.38 -3.24 10.25
C GLN A 207 -11.43 -3.77 11.69
N SER A 208 -10.59 -4.76 12.04
CA SER A 208 -10.53 -5.27 13.42
C SER A 208 -10.11 -4.21 14.44
N LEU A 209 -9.23 -3.27 14.08
CA LEU A 209 -8.86 -2.14 14.94
C LEU A 209 -10.03 -1.17 15.12
N ILE A 210 -10.80 -0.92 14.05
CA ILE A 210 -12.02 -0.09 14.09
C ILE A 210 -13.07 -0.73 15.01
N ASP A 211 -13.28 -2.04 14.88
CA ASP A 211 -14.24 -2.80 15.69
C ASP A 211 -13.85 -2.81 17.18
N ASP A 212 -12.55 -2.81 17.48
CA ASP A 212 -11.99 -2.63 18.83
C ASP A 212 -12.10 -1.19 19.37
N GLY A 213 -12.71 -0.27 18.60
CA GLY A 213 -12.98 1.11 18.98
C GLY A 213 -11.84 2.08 18.71
N HIS A 214 -10.82 1.69 17.92
CA HIS A 214 -9.78 2.60 17.49
C HIS A 214 -10.23 3.46 16.31
N ASN A 215 -9.79 4.72 16.29
CA ASN A 215 -10.16 5.66 15.25
C ASN A 215 -9.23 5.53 14.03
N ALA A 216 -9.79 5.21 12.86
CA ALA A 216 -9.11 5.27 11.57
C ALA A 216 -9.62 6.49 10.78
N THR A 217 -8.70 7.28 10.25
CA THR A 217 -9.01 8.52 9.51
C THR A 217 -8.62 8.38 8.05
N ALA A 218 -9.50 8.76 7.14
CA ALA A 218 -9.24 8.78 5.71
C ALA A 218 -8.39 10.01 5.32
N SER A 219 -7.33 9.77 4.56
CA SER A 219 -6.59 10.76 3.80
C SER A 219 -7.06 10.69 2.35
N LEU A 220 -7.91 11.62 1.95
CA LEU A 220 -8.57 11.58 0.64
C LEU A 220 -7.71 12.27 -0.44
N HIS A 221 -7.77 11.73 -1.65
CA HIS A 221 -7.19 12.32 -2.86
C HIS A 221 -8.00 11.96 -4.11
N HIS A 222 -7.61 12.54 -5.25
CA HIS A 222 -8.23 12.34 -6.55
C HIS A 222 -7.19 11.83 -7.55
N GLY A 223 -7.22 10.54 -7.87
CA GLY A 223 -6.27 9.91 -8.78
C GLY A 223 -4.81 10.12 -8.33
N GLY A 224 -3.89 10.19 -9.29
CA GLY A 224 -2.46 10.45 -9.03
C GLY A 224 -1.62 9.21 -8.70
N TRP A 225 -2.18 8.02 -8.89
CA TRP A 225 -1.54 6.74 -8.62
C TRP A 225 -1.99 5.65 -9.60
N LEU A 226 -1.29 4.51 -9.55
CA LEU A 226 -1.66 3.27 -10.22
C LEU A 226 -1.13 2.07 -9.43
N GLU A 227 -1.76 0.92 -9.60
CA GLU A 227 -1.30 -0.39 -9.13
C GLU A 227 -0.96 -1.26 -10.34
N VAL A 228 0.24 -1.84 -10.38
CA VAL A 228 0.59 -2.81 -11.43
C VAL A 228 0.48 -4.20 -10.87
N ASP A 229 -0.61 -4.89 -11.13
CA ASP A 229 -0.86 -6.20 -10.54
C ASP A 229 -0.87 -7.36 -11.53
N SER A 230 -1.37 -7.12 -12.74
CA SER A 230 -1.46 -8.09 -13.82
C SER A 230 -0.60 -7.72 -15.03
N VAL A 231 -0.40 -8.69 -15.93
CA VAL A 231 0.26 -8.43 -17.23
C VAL A 231 -0.56 -7.43 -18.05
N GLU A 232 -1.88 -7.51 -17.94
CA GLU A 232 -2.87 -6.65 -18.57
C GLU A 232 -2.74 -5.19 -18.07
N ASP A 233 -2.63 -4.98 -16.74
CA ASP A 233 -2.35 -3.66 -16.15
C ASP A 233 -1.09 -3.06 -16.77
N LYS A 234 0.00 -3.84 -16.74
CA LYS A 234 1.29 -3.38 -17.28
C LYS A 234 1.18 -3.01 -18.77
N ALA A 235 0.57 -3.86 -19.59
CA ALA A 235 0.44 -3.61 -21.03
C ALA A 235 -0.42 -2.37 -21.30
N CYS A 236 -1.53 -2.22 -20.57
CA CYS A 236 -2.40 -1.05 -20.64
C CYS A 236 -1.59 0.23 -20.33
N TYR A 237 -0.84 0.23 -19.23
CA TYR A 237 -0.10 1.41 -18.79
C TYR A 237 1.06 1.79 -19.70
N GLU A 238 1.78 0.81 -20.26
CA GLU A 238 2.88 1.04 -21.23
C GLU A 238 2.40 1.73 -22.52
N SER A 239 1.12 1.57 -22.88
CA SER A 239 0.52 2.18 -24.08
C SER A 239 -0.20 3.51 -23.83
N SER A 240 -0.22 3.99 -22.59
CA SER A 240 -0.97 5.19 -22.20
C SER A 240 -0.08 6.41 -21.96
N ASP A 241 -0.20 7.42 -22.82
CA ASP A 241 0.50 8.70 -22.66
C ASP A 241 0.10 9.43 -21.37
N LYS A 242 -1.16 9.28 -20.93
CA LYS A 242 -1.64 9.85 -19.66
C LYS A 242 -0.90 9.21 -18.47
N ILE A 243 -0.72 7.89 -18.49
CA ILE A 243 0.02 7.18 -17.44
C ILE A 243 1.51 7.52 -17.50
N LYS A 244 2.08 7.62 -18.70
CA LYS A 244 3.46 8.07 -18.87
C LYS A 244 3.69 9.46 -18.25
N ALA A 245 2.80 10.42 -18.51
CA ALA A 245 2.88 11.76 -17.93
C ALA A 245 2.76 11.74 -16.38
N LEU A 246 1.89 10.90 -15.82
CA LEU A 246 1.81 10.68 -14.37
C LEU A 246 3.15 10.15 -13.83
N LEU A 247 3.73 9.13 -14.44
CA LEU A 247 5.00 8.54 -14.01
C LEU A 247 6.19 9.50 -14.16
N GLU A 248 6.18 10.36 -15.18
CA GLU A 248 7.17 11.43 -15.34
C GLU A 248 7.05 12.47 -14.21
N SER A 249 5.83 12.81 -13.77
CA SER A 249 5.61 13.72 -12.64
C SER A 249 6.14 13.19 -11.30
N ILE A 250 6.26 11.85 -11.15
CA ILE A 250 6.89 11.22 -9.98
C ILE A 250 8.40 11.48 -9.96
N LYS A 251 9.04 11.47 -11.15
CA LYS A 251 10.48 11.59 -11.31
C LYS A 251 10.99 13.04 -11.29
N SER A 252 10.20 13.99 -11.76
CA SER A 252 10.63 15.37 -12.01
C SER A 252 10.75 16.25 -10.75
N SER A 253 10.35 15.73 -9.59
CA SER A 253 10.31 16.47 -8.33
C SER A 253 11.59 16.32 -7.51
N HIS A 254 12.76 16.45 -8.15
CA HIS A 254 14.09 16.45 -7.53
C HIS A 254 14.83 17.76 -7.85
#